data_AF-A0AA39HYP1-F1
#
_entry.id   AF-A0AA39HYP1-F1
#
_cell.length_a   1.000
_cell.length_b   1.000
_cell.length_c   1.000
_cell.angle_alpha   90.00
_cell.angle_beta   90.00
_cell.angle_gamma   90.00
#
_symmetry.space_group_name_H-M   'P 1'
#
loop_
_entity.id
_entity.type
_entity.pdbx_description
1 polymer ?
#
loop_
_entity_poly.entity_id
_entity_poly.type
_entity_poly.pdbx_seq_one_letter_code
_entity_poly.pdbx_strand_id
1 'polypeptide(L)'
;MHKTALCKFTFLRIFDPACCHLVIFVTNVMSKAFIGKPAPEFTTTAVVDGEFKSVSLNDYKGKYVVLFFYPLDFTFVCPTEIVAFSDRYEEFKKLNVQVLACSTDSHFSHLAWTNQPRKDGGLGEMNIPILADTNHAISTDYGVLKEDEGIAYRGLFIIDPQGTLRQITINDLPVGRSVDETLRLLQAFQYTDKHGEVCPAGWKPGQDTIKPGVKASKEYFNKH
;
A
#
# COMPACT_ATOMS: atom_id res chain seq x y z
N MET A 1 -17.05 -28.08 8.09
CA MET A 1 -17.27 -27.07 9.15
C MET A 1 -17.05 -25.69 8.53
N HIS A 2 -18.10 -25.09 7.99
CA HIS A 2 -18.05 -23.70 7.51
C HIS A 2 -18.21 -22.77 8.73
N LYS A 3 -17.17 -22.01 9.05
CA LYS A 3 -17.29 -20.87 9.97
C LYS A 3 -17.73 -19.67 9.13
N THR A 4 -19.02 -19.38 9.18
CA THR A 4 -19.60 -18.12 8.70
C THR A 4 -19.01 -16.99 9.54
N ALA A 5 -18.30 -16.06 8.91
CA ALA A 5 -17.80 -14.85 9.57
C ALA A 5 -19.00 -14.04 10.08
N LEU A 6 -19.14 -13.93 11.40
CA LEU A 6 -20.09 -12.99 12.02
C LEU A 6 -19.53 -11.57 11.85
N CYS A 7 -20.14 -10.79 10.99
CA CYS A 7 -19.96 -9.34 10.91
C CYS A 7 -20.41 -8.74 12.26
N LYS A 8 -19.51 -8.07 12.99
CA LYS A 8 -19.85 -7.39 14.24
C LYS A 8 -20.57 -6.08 13.91
N PHE A 9 -21.88 -6.04 14.15
CA PHE A 9 -22.70 -4.83 14.03
C PHE A 9 -22.64 -4.05 15.34
N THR A 10 -22.04 -2.85 15.34
CA THR A 10 -22.15 -1.90 16.46
C THR A 10 -23.35 -0.99 16.21
N PHE A 11 -24.40 -1.12 17.01
CA PHE A 11 -25.61 -0.32 16.89
C PHE A 11 -25.50 0.96 17.73
N LEU A 12 -25.35 2.13 17.09
CA LEU A 12 -25.64 3.41 17.76
C LEU A 12 -27.14 3.68 17.70
N ARG A 13 -27.81 3.69 18.87
CA ARG A 13 -29.22 4.12 18.98
C ARG A 13 -29.26 5.63 19.27
N ILE A 14 -29.55 6.43 18.26
CA ILE A 14 -30.00 7.82 18.46
C ILE A 14 -31.53 7.78 18.36
N PHE A 15 -32.21 8.06 19.47
CA PHE A 15 -33.67 8.16 19.52
C PHE A 15 -34.07 9.57 19.09
N ASP A 16 -34.49 9.72 17.83
CA ASP A 16 -35.25 10.91 17.39
C ASP A 16 -36.76 10.61 17.54
N PRO A 17 -37.47 11.29 18.45
CA PRO A 17 -38.89 11.02 18.71
C PRO A 17 -39.82 11.47 17.57
N ALA A 18 -39.34 12.15 16.51
CA ALA A 18 -40.19 12.68 15.45
C ALA A 18 -40.23 11.83 14.16
N CYS A 19 -39.42 10.77 14.03
CA CYS A 19 -39.31 10.00 12.80
C CYS A 19 -39.43 8.48 13.06
N CYS A 20 -40.56 7.87 12.73
CA CYS A 20 -40.81 6.41 12.81
C CYS A 20 -39.98 5.58 11.80
N HIS A 21 -38.92 6.12 11.22
CA HIS A 21 -37.98 5.35 10.40
C HIS A 21 -36.75 5.05 11.23
N LEU A 22 -36.53 3.76 11.51
CA LEU A 22 -35.26 3.27 12.01
C LEU A 22 -34.19 3.51 10.93
N VAL A 23 -33.49 4.64 11.01
CA VAL A 23 -32.32 4.90 10.17
C VAL A 23 -31.17 4.08 10.77
N ILE A 24 -31.03 2.83 10.30
CA ILE A 24 -29.85 2.02 10.61
C ILE A 24 -28.69 2.58 9.77
N PHE A 25 -27.87 3.44 10.36
CA PHE A 25 -26.53 3.66 9.82
C PHE A 25 -25.69 2.42 10.11
N VAL A 26 -25.72 1.45 9.20
CA VAL A 26 -24.69 0.41 9.14
C VAL A 26 -23.43 1.11 8.63
N THR A 27 -22.60 1.64 9.51
CA THR A 27 -21.23 2.01 9.16
C THR A 27 -20.42 0.73 9.06
N ASN A 28 -20.68 -0.04 8.01
CA ASN A 28 -19.76 -1.08 7.59
C ASN A 28 -18.51 -0.31 7.18
N VAL A 29 -17.43 -0.44 7.93
CA VAL A 29 -16.17 0.23 7.61
C VAL A 29 -15.56 -0.51 6.43
N MET A 30 -16.08 -0.21 5.24
CA MET A 30 -15.59 -0.76 4.00
C MET A 30 -14.34 0.03 3.58
N SER A 31 -13.37 -0.70 3.02
CA SER A 31 -12.19 -0.09 2.39
C SER A 31 -12.60 1.09 1.51
N LYS A 32 -11.82 2.17 1.57
CA LYS A 32 -11.93 3.33 0.68
C LYS A 32 -10.98 3.21 -0.52
N ALA A 33 -10.09 2.20 -0.52
CA ALA A 33 -9.10 1.98 -1.57
C ALA A 33 -9.70 1.19 -2.74
N PHE A 34 -9.95 1.88 -3.86
CA PHE A 34 -10.46 1.27 -5.10
C PHE A 34 -9.56 1.62 -6.29
N ILE A 35 -9.17 0.61 -7.08
CA ILE A 35 -8.37 0.82 -8.29
C ILE A 35 -9.11 1.75 -9.26
N GLY A 36 -8.40 2.72 -9.83
CA GLY A 36 -8.93 3.74 -10.72
C GLY A 36 -9.67 4.89 -10.01
N LYS A 37 -9.65 4.93 -8.67
CA LYS A 37 -10.15 6.04 -7.86
C LYS A 37 -8.99 6.75 -7.14
N PRO A 38 -9.19 7.99 -6.66
CA PRO A 38 -8.24 8.62 -5.77
C PRO A 38 -7.92 7.71 -4.58
N ALA A 39 -6.64 7.58 -4.25
CA ALA A 39 -6.20 6.82 -3.09
C ALA A 39 -6.68 7.52 -1.80
N PRO A 40 -7.00 6.77 -0.71
CA PRO A 40 -7.39 7.39 0.54
C PRO A 40 -6.28 8.29 1.10
N GLU A 41 -6.62 9.54 1.36
CA GLU A 41 -5.71 10.54 1.92
C GLU A 41 -5.35 10.21 3.37
N PHE A 42 -4.11 10.52 3.76
CA PHE A 42 -3.66 10.39 5.14
C PHE A 42 -2.66 11.49 5.48
N THR A 43 -2.54 11.77 6.78
CA THR A 43 -1.44 12.53 7.36
C THR A 43 -1.10 11.89 8.70
N THR A 44 0.17 11.54 8.91
CA THR A 44 0.62 10.92 10.14
C THR A 44 2.07 11.25 10.45
N THR A 45 2.50 10.94 11.68
CA THR A 45 3.90 10.97 12.07
C THR A 45 4.63 9.77 11.49
N ALA A 46 5.80 10.02 10.90
CA ALA A 46 6.71 9.00 10.41
C ALA A 46 8.12 9.21 10.98
N VAL A 47 8.91 8.13 11.01
CA VAL A 47 10.37 8.21 11.18
C VAL A 47 11.00 8.40 9.80
N VAL A 48 11.73 9.51 9.63
CA VAL A 48 12.42 9.88 8.39
C VAL A 48 13.82 10.37 8.75
N ASP A 49 14.84 9.68 8.26
CA ASP A 49 16.26 9.98 8.56
C ASP A 49 16.55 10.04 10.07
N GLY A 50 15.90 9.18 10.86
CA GLY A 50 16.05 9.13 12.32
C GLY A 50 15.27 10.20 13.10
N GLU A 51 14.49 11.05 12.42
CA GLU A 51 13.70 12.11 13.05
C GLU A 51 12.19 11.87 12.90
N PHE A 52 11.39 12.44 13.80
CA PHE A 52 9.94 12.45 13.66
C PHE A 52 9.49 13.58 12.74
N LYS A 53 8.81 13.22 11.65
CA LYS A 53 8.27 14.18 10.67
C LYS A 53 6.79 13.89 10.40
N SER A 54 6.02 14.95 10.18
CA SER A 54 4.66 14.82 9.66
C SER A 54 4.74 14.53 8.17
N VAL A 55 4.10 13.45 7.72
CA VAL A 55 4.06 13.01 6.31
C VAL A 55 2.61 12.85 5.88
N SER A 56 2.28 13.40 4.71
CA SER A 56 0.99 13.23 4.06
C SER A 56 1.15 12.58 2.68
N LEU A 57 0.11 11.90 2.20
CA LEU A 57 0.11 11.38 0.83
C LEU A 57 0.28 12.51 -0.20
N ASN A 58 -0.34 13.67 0.08
CA ASN A 58 -0.31 14.86 -0.75
C ASN A 58 1.10 15.45 -0.94
N ASP A 59 2.05 15.18 -0.03
CA ASP A 59 3.45 15.61 -0.14
C ASP A 59 4.16 15.00 -1.37
N TYR A 60 3.61 13.90 -1.90
CA TYR A 60 4.18 13.13 -3.00
C TYR A 60 3.44 13.33 -4.33
N LYS A 61 2.59 14.36 -4.45
CA LYS A 61 1.98 14.73 -5.73
C LYS A 61 3.04 14.92 -6.83
N GLY A 62 2.76 14.41 -8.02
CA GLY A 62 3.72 14.41 -9.13
C GLY A 62 4.74 13.26 -9.09
N LYS A 63 4.69 12.39 -8.08
CA LYS A 63 5.49 11.15 -8.00
C LYS A 63 4.59 9.94 -7.91
N TYR A 64 5.08 8.81 -8.42
CA TYR A 64 4.49 7.54 -8.06
C TYR A 64 4.75 7.24 -6.57
N VAL A 65 3.82 6.59 -5.89
CA VAL A 65 3.97 6.18 -4.49
C VAL A 65 3.71 4.69 -4.36
N VAL A 66 4.65 3.99 -3.72
CA VAL A 66 4.45 2.64 -3.18
C VAL A 66 4.20 2.78 -1.69
N LEU A 67 2.95 2.58 -1.26
CA LEU A 67 2.59 2.47 0.14
C LEU A 67 2.43 1.01 0.49
N PHE A 68 3.20 0.50 1.46
CA PHE A 68 3.05 -0.88 1.90
C PHE A 68 2.92 -0.98 3.42
N PHE A 69 1.97 -1.81 3.84
CA PHE A 69 1.71 -2.13 5.22
C PHE A 69 2.46 -3.39 5.62
N TYR A 70 2.89 -3.47 6.88
CA TYR A 70 3.43 -4.67 7.49
C TYR A 70 2.79 -4.90 8.87
N PRO A 71 2.73 -6.15 9.34
CA PRO A 71 2.03 -6.48 10.58
C PRO A 71 2.48 -5.73 11.83
N LEU A 72 3.74 -5.90 12.22
CA LEU A 72 4.28 -5.42 13.50
C LEU A 72 5.81 -5.25 13.44
N ASP A 73 6.30 -4.27 14.19
CA ASP A 73 7.71 -4.09 14.56
C ASP A 73 8.24 -5.31 15.34
N PHE A 74 9.56 -5.52 15.32
CA PHE A 74 10.27 -6.57 16.08
C PHE A 74 9.79 -8.02 15.83
N THR A 75 9.26 -8.29 14.63
CA THR A 75 8.85 -9.65 14.19
C THR A 75 9.78 -10.22 13.10
N PHE A 76 9.40 -11.34 12.48
CA PHE A 76 10.31 -12.17 11.67
C PHE A 76 10.40 -11.78 10.19
N VAL A 77 9.26 -11.71 9.48
CA VAL A 77 9.23 -11.45 8.02
C VAL A 77 9.31 -9.96 7.71
N CYS A 78 8.67 -9.12 8.54
CA CYS A 78 8.59 -7.68 8.36
C CYS A 78 9.94 -6.98 8.13
N PRO A 79 11.00 -7.23 8.93
CA PRO A 79 12.29 -6.57 8.72
C PRO A 79 12.89 -6.91 7.36
N THR A 80 12.68 -8.12 6.85
CA THR A 80 13.21 -8.54 5.55
C THR A 80 12.61 -7.74 4.40
N GLU A 81 11.31 -7.42 4.46
CA GLU A 81 10.63 -6.64 3.43
C GLU A 81 11.07 -5.17 3.47
N ILE A 82 11.06 -4.56 4.67
CA ILE A 82 11.39 -3.15 4.85
C ILE A 82 12.85 -2.89 4.43
N VAL A 83 13.77 -3.76 4.85
CA VAL A 83 15.18 -3.70 4.46
C VAL A 83 15.33 -3.88 2.95
N ALA A 84 14.64 -4.83 2.32
CA ALA A 84 14.75 -5.06 0.88
C ALA A 84 14.30 -3.84 0.04
N PHE A 85 13.22 -3.15 0.46
CA PHE A 85 12.81 -1.91 -0.17
C PHE A 85 13.79 -0.75 0.11
N SER A 86 14.29 -0.64 1.34
CA SER A 86 15.24 0.40 1.74
C SER A 86 16.58 0.28 0.99
N ASP A 87 17.15 -0.92 0.91
CA ASP A 87 18.45 -1.16 0.26
C ASP A 87 18.37 -0.93 -1.25
N ARG A 88 17.20 -1.16 -1.86
CA ARG A 88 16.93 -0.95 -3.29
C ARG A 88 16.26 0.39 -3.59
N TYR A 89 16.16 1.30 -2.62
CA TYR A 89 15.43 2.56 -2.78
C TYR A 89 15.93 3.42 -3.96
N GLU A 90 17.22 3.35 -4.27
CA GLU A 90 17.80 4.07 -5.43
C GLU A 90 17.22 3.62 -6.78
N GLU A 91 16.71 2.39 -6.92
CA GLU A 91 15.98 1.96 -8.12
C GLU A 91 14.63 2.67 -8.25
N PHE A 92 13.91 2.83 -7.14
CA PHE A 92 12.63 3.56 -7.09
C PHE A 92 12.82 5.05 -7.35
N LYS A 93 13.85 5.65 -6.75
CA LYS A 93 14.19 7.06 -6.92
C LYS A 93 14.50 7.42 -8.37
N LYS A 94 15.22 6.56 -9.11
CA LYS A 94 15.48 6.72 -10.55
C LYS A 94 14.21 6.72 -11.39
N LEU A 95 13.15 6.05 -10.92
CA LEU A 95 11.84 6.01 -11.56
C LEU A 95 10.91 7.14 -11.07
N ASN A 96 11.40 8.10 -10.28
CA ASN A 96 10.58 9.13 -9.63
C ASN A 96 9.44 8.54 -8.76
N VAL A 97 9.79 7.52 -7.97
CA VAL A 97 8.88 6.81 -7.07
C VAL A 97 9.27 7.05 -5.61
N GLN A 98 8.31 7.37 -4.75
CA GLN A 98 8.45 7.32 -3.31
C GLN A 98 8.01 5.96 -2.77
N VAL A 99 8.72 5.43 -1.79
CA VAL A 99 8.33 4.21 -1.06
C VAL A 99 8.05 4.58 0.40
N LEU A 100 6.94 4.09 0.95
CA LEU A 100 6.48 4.34 2.32
C LEU A 100 6.11 3.01 2.98
N ALA A 101 6.70 2.73 4.14
CA ALA A 101 6.32 1.60 4.99
C ALA A 101 5.32 2.08 6.07
N CYS A 102 4.35 1.26 6.46
CA CYS A 102 3.35 1.62 7.47
C CYS A 102 2.98 0.42 8.36
N SER A 103 2.87 0.60 9.67
CA SER A 103 2.22 -0.37 10.56
C SER A 103 1.39 0.34 11.63
N THR A 104 0.70 -0.42 12.47
CA THR A 104 -0.08 0.11 13.59
C THR A 104 0.79 0.46 14.81
N ASP A 105 2.11 0.26 14.74
CA ASP A 105 3.04 0.62 15.81
C ASP A 105 3.24 2.14 15.91
N SER A 106 3.80 2.59 17.02
CA SER A 106 4.10 4.01 17.23
C SER A 106 5.41 4.44 16.56
N HIS A 107 5.53 5.72 16.23
CA HIS A 107 6.77 6.31 15.72
C HIS A 107 7.95 6.14 16.70
N PHE A 108 7.70 6.05 18.01
CA PHE A 108 8.72 5.70 19.01
C PHE A 108 9.24 4.27 18.85
N SER A 109 8.34 3.32 18.58
CA SER A 109 8.69 1.92 18.29
C SER A 109 9.54 1.83 17.02
N HIS A 110 9.11 2.50 15.95
CA HIS A 110 9.87 2.55 14.70
C HIS A 110 11.29 3.08 14.92
N LEU A 111 11.44 4.19 15.66
CA LEU A 111 12.77 4.77 15.93
C LEU A 111 13.65 3.84 16.77
N ALA A 112 13.07 3.14 17.75
CA ALA A 112 13.82 2.13 18.49
C ALA A 112 14.28 0.99 17.56
N TRP A 113 13.43 0.57 16.62
CA TRP A 113 13.72 -0.54 15.72
C TRP A 113 14.74 -0.19 14.63
N THR A 114 14.76 1.05 14.13
CA THR A 114 15.82 1.54 13.22
C THR A 114 17.17 1.68 13.92
N ASN A 115 17.18 1.98 15.22
CA ASN A 115 18.42 2.01 16.01
C ASN A 115 18.97 0.61 16.35
N GLN A 116 18.18 -0.46 16.19
CA GLN A 116 18.62 -1.83 16.44
C GLN A 116 19.40 -2.38 15.25
N PRO A 117 20.56 -3.06 15.47
CA PRO A 117 21.32 -3.67 14.39
C PRO A 117 20.55 -4.78 13.66
N ARG A 118 20.74 -4.88 12.33
CA ARG A 118 20.11 -5.92 11.50
C ARG A 118 20.43 -7.35 11.95
N LYS A 119 21.65 -7.59 12.44
CA LYS A 119 22.08 -8.90 12.98
C LYS A 119 21.25 -9.37 14.17
N ASP A 120 20.63 -8.43 14.88
CA ASP A 120 19.79 -8.68 16.05
C ASP A 120 18.30 -8.57 15.70
N GLY A 121 17.93 -8.55 14.42
CA GLY A 121 16.54 -8.42 13.95
C GLY A 121 16.01 -6.98 13.86
N GLY A 122 16.89 -5.98 13.97
CA GLY A 122 16.56 -4.58 13.73
C GLY A 122 16.55 -4.19 12.24
N LEU A 123 16.25 -2.92 11.96
CA LEU A 123 16.26 -2.40 10.59
C LEU A 123 17.60 -1.74 10.22
N GLY A 124 18.29 -1.12 11.18
CA GLY A 124 19.41 -0.22 10.92
C GLY A 124 18.97 1.08 10.22
N GLU A 125 19.93 1.76 9.59
CA GLU A 125 19.66 2.99 8.82
C GLU A 125 18.71 2.72 7.65
N MET A 126 17.66 3.53 7.53
CA MET A 126 16.57 3.38 6.56
C MET A 126 16.54 4.54 5.57
N ASN A 127 16.36 4.20 4.29
CA ASN A 127 16.23 5.15 3.18
C ASN A 127 14.77 5.50 2.86
N ILE A 128 13.82 4.91 3.59
CA ILE A 128 12.38 5.06 3.36
C ILE A 128 11.69 5.50 4.66
N PRO A 129 10.67 6.37 4.59
CA PRO A 129 9.83 6.70 5.72
C PRO A 129 9.09 5.48 6.28
N ILE A 130 9.00 5.41 7.61
CA ILE A 130 8.17 4.43 8.33
C ILE A 130 7.07 5.18 9.08
N LEU A 131 5.84 5.01 8.61
CA LEU A 131 4.63 5.71 9.04
C LEU A 131 3.97 4.97 10.20
N ALA A 132 3.55 5.72 11.21
CA ALA A 132 2.84 5.20 12.36
C ALA A 132 1.31 5.34 12.18
N ASP A 133 0.57 4.23 12.17
CA ASP A 133 -0.90 4.19 12.10
C ASP A 133 -1.51 3.77 13.45
N THR A 134 -1.12 4.44 14.53
CA THR A 134 -1.49 4.05 15.90
C THR A 134 -2.98 4.11 16.21
N ASN A 135 -3.76 4.85 15.41
CA ASN A 135 -5.22 4.94 15.53
C ASN A 135 -5.96 4.00 14.56
N HIS A 136 -5.20 3.21 13.78
CA HIS A 136 -5.66 2.27 12.77
C HIS A 136 -6.47 2.91 11.62
N ALA A 137 -6.48 4.23 11.49
CA ALA A 137 -7.30 4.92 10.50
C ALA A 137 -6.80 4.64 9.08
N ILE A 138 -5.49 4.60 8.87
CA ILE A 138 -4.91 4.42 7.54
C ILE A 138 -5.11 2.96 7.08
N SER A 139 -4.77 1.98 7.93
CA SER A 139 -4.97 0.56 7.64
C SER A 139 -6.44 0.20 7.43
N THR A 140 -7.34 0.85 8.16
CA THR A 140 -8.79 0.76 7.95
C THR A 140 -9.22 1.32 6.60
N ASP A 141 -8.80 2.55 6.27
CA ASP A 141 -9.17 3.21 5.01
C ASP A 141 -8.63 2.47 3.79
N TYR A 142 -7.46 1.84 3.91
CA TYR A 142 -6.88 0.98 2.88
C TYR A 142 -7.42 -0.46 2.90
N GLY A 143 -8.25 -0.82 3.89
CA GLY A 143 -8.90 -2.13 3.98
C GLY A 143 -7.98 -3.29 4.32
N VAL A 144 -6.89 -3.02 5.04
CA VAL A 144 -5.85 -4.01 5.40
C VAL A 144 -5.74 -4.24 6.90
N LEU A 145 -6.52 -3.54 7.73
CA LEU A 145 -6.58 -3.80 9.16
C LEU A 145 -7.18 -5.20 9.43
N LYS A 146 -6.44 -6.01 10.18
CA LYS A 146 -6.91 -7.24 10.81
C LYS A 146 -7.50 -6.89 12.18
N GLU A 147 -8.79 -6.55 12.19
CA GLU A 147 -9.49 -5.98 13.36
C GLU A 147 -9.41 -6.81 14.64
N ASP A 148 -9.38 -8.14 14.53
CA ASP A 148 -9.33 -9.06 15.67
C ASP A 148 -7.95 -9.11 16.36
N GLU A 149 -6.90 -8.64 15.68
CA GLU A 149 -5.53 -8.58 16.22
C GLU A 149 -4.98 -7.14 16.34
N GLY A 150 -5.59 -6.15 15.71
CA GLY A 150 -5.11 -4.76 15.75
C GLY A 150 -3.83 -4.52 14.93
N ILE A 151 -3.58 -5.37 13.94
CA ILE A 151 -2.41 -5.32 13.06
C ILE A 151 -2.83 -5.18 11.60
N ALA A 152 -1.92 -4.81 10.70
CA ALA A 152 -2.21 -4.80 9.28
C ALA A 152 -1.81 -6.13 8.59
N TYR A 153 -2.59 -6.57 7.61
CA TYR A 153 -2.12 -7.53 6.61
C TYR A 153 -0.98 -6.94 5.77
N ARG A 154 -0.28 -7.80 5.01
CA ARG A 154 0.79 -7.37 4.10
C ARG A 154 0.22 -6.77 2.81
N GLY A 155 -0.41 -5.60 2.94
CA GLY A 155 -0.97 -4.83 1.83
C GLY A 155 0.07 -3.94 1.16
N LEU A 156 0.10 -3.88 -0.16
CA LEU A 156 0.93 -2.98 -0.96
C LEU A 156 0.06 -2.30 -2.01
N PHE A 157 0.25 -1.00 -2.16
CA PHE A 157 -0.53 -0.13 -3.01
C PHE A 157 0.40 0.68 -3.91
N ILE A 158 0.12 0.70 -5.21
CA ILE A 158 0.81 1.57 -6.17
C ILE A 158 -0.13 2.71 -6.55
N ILE A 159 0.27 3.94 -6.28
CA ILE A 159 -0.48 5.16 -6.50
C ILE A 159 0.28 6.01 -7.52
N ASP A 160 -0.43 6.55 -8.51
CA ASP A 160 0.18 7.33 -9.58
C ASP A 160 0.41 8.82 -9.21
N PRO A 161 1.10 9.61 -10.05
CA PRO A 161 1.40 11.02 -9.79
C PRO A 161 0.19 11.92 -9.60
N GLN A 162 -0.99 11.48 -10.06
CA GLN A 162 -2.27 12.18 -9.92
C GLN A 162 -3.00 11.78 -8.63
N GLY A 163 -2.44 10.85 -7.85
CA GLY A 163 -3.06 10.32 -6.65
C GLY A 163 -4.07 9.21 -6.90
N THR A 164 -4.11 8.62 -8.11
CA THR A 164 -5.01 7.51 -8.44
C THR A 164 -4.39 6.18 -8.05
N LEU A 165 -5.16 5.33 -7.36
CA LEU A 165 -4.73 3.99 -7.01
C LEU A 165 -4.72 3.08 -8.25
N ARG A 166 -3.58 2.45 -8.56
CA ARG A 166 -3.37 1.64 -9.77
C ARG A 166 -3.31 0.16 -9.50
N GLN A 167 -2.83 -0.26 -8.32
CA GLN A 167 -2.58 -1.66 -8.02
C GLN A 167 -2.68 -1.93 -6.52
N ILE A 168 -3.17 -3.13 -6.18
CA ILE A 168 -3.29 -3.63 -4.80
C ILE A 168 -2.76 -5.07 -4.76
N THR A 169 -1.78 -5.34 -3.89
CA THR A 169 -1.35 -6.70 -3.52
C THR A 169 -1.59 -6.89 -2.03
N ILE A 170 -2.31 -7.94 -1.62
CA ILE A 170 -2.48 -8.28 -0.21
C ILE A 170 -2.06 -9.72 0.00
N ASN A 171 -1.02 -9.91 0.81
CA ASN A 171 -0.59 -11.23 1.25
C ASN A 171 -1.10 -11.51 2.68
N ASP A 172 -1.36 -12.79 2.95
CA ASP A 172 -1.50 -13.27 4.33
C ASP A 172 -0.16 -13.13 5.09
N LEU A 173 -0.22 -13.23 6.42
CA LEU A 173 0.90 -12.96 7.32
C LEU A 173 2.19 -13.77 7.07
N PRO A 174 2.16 -15.07 6.69
CA PRO A 174 3.39 -15.87 6.62
C PRO A 174 4.20 -15.69 5.33
N VAL A 175 3.70 -14.98 4.31
CA VAL A 175 4.34 -14.88 2.99
C VAL A 175 4.73 -13.44 2.64
N GLY A 176 6.04 -13.19 2.53
CA GLY A 176 6.58 -11.90 2.10
C GLY A 176 6.29 -11.56 0.63
N ARG A 177 6.41 -10.27 0.29
CA ARG A 177 6.24 -9.72 -1.07
C ARG A 177 7.56 -9.68 -1.85
N SER A 178 7.46 -9.40 -3.15
CA SER A 178 8.61 -9.30 -4.05
C SER A 178 8.82 -7.85 -4.51
N VAL A 179 10.02 -7.32 -4.23
CA VAL A 179 10.46 -5.99 -4.71
C VAL A 179 10.57 -5.96 -6.24
N ASP A 180 10.99 -7.08 -6.85
CA ASP A 180 11.13 -7.18 -8.32
C ASP A 180 9.78 -7.05 -9.03
N GLU A 181 8.74 -7.66 -8.47
CA GLU A 181 7.40 -7.54 -9.04
C GLU A 181 6.84 -6.13 -8.87
N THR A 182 7.10 -5.48 -7.73
CA THR A 182 6.74 -4.08 -7.53
C THR A 182 7.42 -3.17 -8.56
N LEU A 183 8.72 -3.35 -8.80
CA LEU A 183 9.45 -2.59 -9.83
C LEU A 183 8.91 -2.86 -11.24
N ARG A 184 8.62 -4.12 -11.57
CA ARG A 184 8.04 -4.49 -12.87
C ARG A 184 6.70 -3.80 -13.10
N LEU A 185 5.82 -3.79 -12.10
CA LEU A 185 4.51 -3.14 -12.16
C LEU A 185 4.64 -1.61 -12.32
N LEU A 186 5.53 -0.97 -11.56
CA LEU A 186 5.82 0.46 -11.69
C LEU A 186 6.27 0.82 -13.11
N GLN A 187 7.24 0.07 -13.65
CA GLN A 187 7.74 0.27 -15.01
C GLN A 187 6.64 0.07 -16.06
N ALA A 188 5.75 -0.91 -15.86
CA ALA A 188 4.62 -1.15 -16.75
C ALA A 188 3.63 0.02 -16.74
N PHE A 189 3.21 0.49 -15.56
CA PHE A 189 2.29 1.63 -15.48
C PHE A 189 2.88 2.91 -16.08
N GLN A 190 4.15 3.20 -15.78
CA GLN A 190 4.86 4.35 -16.37
C GLN A 190 4.97 4.25 -17.90
N TYR A 191 5.19 3.04 -18.43
CA TYR A 191 5.18 2.82 -19.88
C TYR A 191 3.78 3.11 -20.47
N THR A 192 2.73 2.53 -19.89
CA THR A 192 1.36 2.74 -20.39
C THR A 192 0.91 4.20 -20.31
N ASP A 193 1.27 4.91 -19.24
CA ASP A 193 0.93 6.33 -19.06
C ASP A 193 1.62 7.21 -20.11
N LYS A 194 2.85 6.85 -20.50
CA LYS A 194 3.64 7.61 -21.48
C LYS A 194 3.26 7.30 -22.93
N HIS A 195 2.96 6.05 -23.25
CA HIS A 195 2.84 5.57 -24.63
C HIS A 195 1.40 5.31 -25.08
N GLY A 196 0.45 5.11 -24.15
CA GLY A 196 -0.94 4.77 -24.48
C GLY A 196 -1.15 3.37 -25.06
N GLU A 197 -0.09 2.54 -25.08
CA GLU A 197 -0.15 1.11 -25.37
C GLU A 197 -0.45 0.31 -24.09
N VAL A 198 -0.73 -0.99 -24.22
CA VAL A 198 -0.92 -1.89 -23.06
C VAL A 198 0.18 -2.96 -22.99
N CYS A 199 0.53 -3.33 -21.76
CA CYS A 199 1.56 -4.31 -21.45
C CYS A 199 0.95 -5.74 -21.32
N PRO A 200 1.43 -6.74 -22.09
CA PRO A 200 1.01 -8.14 -21.95
C PRO A 200 1.33 -8.78 -20.59
N ALA A 201 0.85 -10.01 -20.40
CA ALA A 201 1.15 -10.81 -19.21
C ALA A 201 2.67 -11.04 -19.06
N GLY A 202 3.20 -10.77 -17.87
CA GLY A 202 4.63 -10.92 -17.58
C GLY A 202 5.54 -9.88 -18.23
N TRP A 203 4.99 -8.80 -18.80
CA TRP A 203 5.76 -7.76 -19.48
C TRP A 203 6.89 -7.19 -18.61
N LYS A 204 8.06 -7.02 -19.22
CA LYS A 204 9.27 -6.35 -18.70
C LYS A 204 9.78 -5.32 -19.72
N PRO A 205 10.55 -4.31 -19.29
CA PRO A 205 11.11 -3.30 -20.19
C PRO A 205 11.83 -3.93 -21.39
N GLY A 206 11.54 -3.42 -22.59
CA GLY A 206 12.09 -3.90 -23.87
C GLY A 206 11.27 -5.00 -24.55
N GLN A 207 10.23 -5.53 -23.91
CA GLN A 207 9.32 -6.49 -24.54
C GLN A 207 8.20 -5.82 -25.34
N ASP A 208 7.66 -6.55 -26.30
CA ASP A 208 6.56 -6.09 -27.17
C ASP A 208 5.30 -5.72 -26.36
N THR A 209 4.58 -4.74 -26.88
CA THR A 209 3.36 -4.16 -26.31
C THR A 209 2.21 -4.24 -27.33
N ILE A 210 0.99 -3.94 -26.88
CA ILE A 210 -0.21 -4.00 -27.73
C ILE A 210 -0.79 -2.61 -27.88
N LYS A 211 -0.95 -2.13 -29.11
CA LYS A 211 -1.73 -0.92 -29.40
C LYS A 211 -3.22 -1.21 -29.19
N PRO A 212 -3.91 -0.52 -28.27
CA PRO A 212 -5.31 -0.81 -27.98
C PRO A 212 -6.20 -0.41 -29.15
N GLY A 213 -6.70 -1.40 -29.89
CA GLY A 213 -7.63 -1.21 -30.99
C GLY A 213 -7.76 -2.48 -31.84
N VAL A 214 -8.98 -2.80 -32.30
CA VAL A 214 -9.28 -4.09 -32.96
C VAL A 214 -8.38 -4.38 -34.17
N LYS A 215 -8.00 -3.35 -34.93
CA LYS A 215 -7.08 -3.49 -36.08
C LYS A 215 -5.62 -3.38 -35.66
N ALA A 216 -5.30 -2.44 -34.78
CA ALA A 216 -3.93 -2.15 -34.36
C ALA A 216 -3.31 -3.29 -33.54
N SER A 217 -4.10 -3.97 -32.70
CA SER A 217 -3.63 -5.08 -31.88
C SER A 217 -3.16 -6.29 -32.68
N LYS A 218 -3.62 -6.44 -33.94
CA LYS A 218 -3.18 -7.52 -34.84
C LYS A 218 -1.69 -7.47 -35.15
N GLU A 219 -1.04 -6.32 -35.03
CA GLU A 219 0.42 -6.20 -35.17
C GLU A 219 1.13 -7.11 -34.15
N TYR A 220 0.66 -7.11 -32.91
CA TYR A 220 1.18 -7.98 -31.86
C TYR A 220 0.79 -9.45 -32.08
N PHE A 221 -0.50 -9.72 -32.31
CA PHE A 221 -1.02 -11.10 -32.41
C PHE A 221 -0.62 -11.86 -33.69
N ASN A 222 -0.07 -11.19 -34.70
CA ASN A 222 0.50 -11.86 -35.87
C ASN A 222 1.99 -12.17 -35.70
N LYS A 223 2.66 -11.50 -34.73
CA LYS A 223 4.08 -11.71 -34.43
C LYS A 223 4.31 -12.88 -33.47
N HIS A 224 3.32 -13.19 -32.63
CA HIS A 224 3.31 -14.22 -31.58
C HIS A 224 2.15 -15.18 -31.77
#